data_AF-A0A1F9B4P6-F1
#
_entry.id   AF-A0A1F9B4P6-F1
#
_cell.length_a   1.000
_cell.length_b   1.000
_cell.length_c   1.000
_cell.angle_alpha   90.00
_cell.angle_beta   90.00
_cell.angle_gamma   90.00
#
_symmetry.space_group_name_H-M   'P 1'
#
loop_
_entity.id
_entity.type
_entity.pdbx_description
1 polymer ?
#
loop_
_entity_poly.entity_id
_entity_poly.type
_entity_poly.pdbx_seq_one_letter_code
_entity_poly.pdbx_strand_id
1 'polypeptide(L)'
;MRTVMETLITFRLQMFWYGNRNPNAAVYGVPCPVTSKKELMDMWELEPGSGRINPEFWKKIPMNYPVEGASAFIVVPADEAKAYTDKPIYLDGISYKCNNHLLSSQMYYPVPALAKYDAADFAAPQLAVDEAYRMAKVKPKDVDFSEVFESHVSSIIPTLQATQVPEEGKAAQFIIEGGIAIDGRLPTGTDGGRGIFGMTSGSNESDGIYEAVIQMRGEAGVRQVPKADVSVIVGMQGEMASSAAIVLRRN
;
A
#
# COMPACT_ATOMS: atom_id res chain seq x y z
N MET A 1 -0.03 21.42 -6.41
CA MET A 1 1.34 20.91 -6.20
C MET A 1 1.65 20.66 -4.72
N ARG A 2 1.49 21.65 -3.83
CA ARG A 2 1.81 21.49 -2.40
C ARG A 2 1.21 20.26 -1.72
N THR A 3 -0.09 20.00 -1.87
CA THR A 3 -0.75 18.80 -1.30
C THR A 3 -0.13 17.50 -1.80
N VAL A 4 0.18 17.40 -3.10
CA VAL A 4 0.81 16.21 -3.68
C VAL A 4 2.18 15.96 -3.04
N MET A 5 2.97 17.02 -2.88
CA MET A 5 4.28 16.92 -2.24
C MET A 5 4.18 16.57 -0.77
N GLU A 6 3.20 17.15 -0.06
CA GLU A 6 2.94 16.83 1.33
C GLU A 6 2.51 15.37 1.52
N THR A 7 1.63 14.86 0.66
CA THR A 7 1.25 13.45 0.62
C THR A 7 2.47 12.57 0.36
N LEU A 8 3.27 12.88 -0.67
CA LEU A 8 4.51 12.14 -0.99
C LEU A 8 5.44 12.06 0.21
N ILE A 9 5.71 13.21 0.85
CA ILE A 9 6.63 13.30 1.98
C ILE A 9 6.09 12.53 3.18
N THR A 10 4.82 12.75 3.57
CA THR A 10 4.23 12.04 4.71
C THR A 10 4.25 10.52 4.47
N PHE A 11 3.81 10.09 3.28
CA PHE A 11 3.82 8.68 2.88
C PHE A 11 5.23 8.07 2.99
N ARG A 12 6.26 8.71 2.42
CA ARG A 12 7.62 8.16 2.42
C ARG A 12 8.24 8.10 3.80
N LEU A 13 7.97 9.10 4.64
CA LEU A 13 8.43 9.08 6.03
C LEU A 13 7.74 7.96 6.83
N GLN A 14 6.45 7.70 6.58
CA GLN A 14 5.73 6.61 7.22
C GLN A 14 6.28 5.24 6.78
N MET A 15 6.47 5.03 5.47
CA MET A 15 7.09 3.82 4.94
C MET A 15 8.49 3.60 5.49
N PHE A 16 9.28 4.66 5.61
CA PHE A 16 10.61 4.59 6.22
C PHE A 16 10.55 4.21 7.70
N TRP A 17 9.59 4.76 8.44
CA TRP A 17 9.40 4.39 9.85
C TRP A 17 9.13 2.89 10.01
N TYR A 18 8.27 2.32 9.15
CA TYR A 18 7.98 0.89 9.11
C TYR A 18 9.22 0.09 8.68
N GLY A 19 9.76 0.35 7.48
CA GLY A 19 10.87 -0.43 6.93
C GLY A 19 12.11 -0.40 7.83
N ASN A 20 12.41 0.72 8.47
CA ASN A 20 13.55 0.81 9.39
C ASN A 20 13.44 -0.13 10.60
N ARG A 21 12.23 -0.55 10.94
CA ARG A 21 11.90 -1.48 12.05
C ARG A 21 11.57 -2.88 11.57
N ASN A 22 11.76 -3.17 10.28
CA ASN A 22 11.54 -4.49 9.70
C ASN A 22 12.86 -5.19 9.39
N PRO A 23 13.20 -6.30 10.08
CA PRO A 23 14.46 -7.01 9.84
C PRO A 23 14.61 -7.55 8.40
N ASN A 24 13.51 -7.67 7.66
CA ASN A 24 13.51 -8.10 6.27
C ASN A 24 13.59 -6.94 5.25
N ALA A 25 13.45 -5.68 5.69
CA ALA A 25 13.49 -4.53 4.79
C ALA A 25 14.92 -4.11 4.46
N ALA A 26 15.11 -3.56 3.25
CA ALA A 26 16.39 -3.03 2.77
C ALA A 26 17.00 -1.93 3.67
N VAL A 27 16.16 -1.24 4.46
CA VAL A 27 16.56 -0.11 5.31
C VAL A 27 16.58 -0.43 6.80
N TYR A 28 16.53 -1.71 7.19
CA TYR A 28 16.52 -2.11 8.59
C TYR A 28 17.70 -1.49 9.36
N GLY A 29 17.41 -0.76 10.44
CA GLY A 29 18.43 -0.10 11.26
C GLY A 29 19.13 1.10 10.62
N VAL A 30 18.82 1.46 9.37
CA VAL A 30 19.38 2.64 8.68
C VAL A 30 18.76 3.93 9.22
N PRO A 31 19.54 4.89 9.76
CA PRO A 31 19.00 6.16 10.22
C PRO A 31 18.23 6.90 9.12
N CYS A 32 17.11 7.54 9.48
CA CYS A 32 16.36 8.35 8.52
C CYS A 32 17.24 9.51 8.02
N PRO A 33 17.37 9.73 6.70
CA PRO A 33 18.23 10.76 6.13
C PRO A 33 17.73 12.19 6.42
N VAL A 34 16.51 12.32 6.96
CA VAL A 34 15.90 13.59 7.33
C VAL A 34 15.36 13.53 8.75
N THR A 35 15.35 14.70 9.39
CA THR A 35 14.97 14.82 10.81
C THR A 35 13.50 15.13 11.00
N SER A 36 12.84 15.70 9.99
CA SER A 36 11.43 16.07 10.08
C SER A 36 10.76 16.18 8.71
N LYS A 37 9.43 16.05 8.69
CA LYS A 37 8.59 16.42 7.54
C LYS A 37 8.80 17.88 7.12
N LYS A 38 9.00 18.79 8.08
CA LYS A 38 9.21 20.22 7.83
C LYS A 38 10.45 20.47 6.96
N GLU A 39 11.55 19.76 7.24
CA GLU A 39 12.78 19.86 6.45
C GLU A 39 12.52 19.60 4.96
N LEU A 40 11.78 18.54 4.63
CA LEU A 40 11.42 18.23 3.24
C LEU A 40 10.38 19.21 2.67
N MET A 41 9.41 19.66 3.48
CA MET A 41 8.39 20.64 3.06
C MET A 41 8.96 22.04 2.78
N ASP A 42 10.05 22.43 3.44
CA ASP A 42 10.74 23.69 3.16
C ASP A 42 11.69 23.57 1.96
N MET A 43 12.15 22.36 1.64
CA MET A 43 13.16 22.10 0.61
C MET A 43 12.58 21.73 -0.76
N TRP A 44 11.37 21.14 -0.83
CA TRP A 44 10.88 20.50 -2.06
C TRP A 44 10.79 21.45 -3.24
N GLU A 45 10.56 22.74 -3.00
CA GLU A 45 10.46 23.76 -4.04
C GLU A 45 11.80 24.50 -4.18
N LEU A 46 12.25 24.73 -5.42
CA LEU A 46 13.53 25.39 -5.70
C LEU A 46 13.52 26.83 -5.18
N GLU A 47 12.43 27.54 -5.46
CA GLU A 47 12.13 28.88 -4.93
C GLU A 47 10.65 28.89 -4.51
N PRO A 48 10.28 29.45 -3.35
CA PRO A 48 8.89 29.45 -2.88
C PRO A 48 7.91 30.02 -3.91
N GLY A 49 6.90 29.23 -4.27
CA GLY A 49 5.87 29.58 -5.27
C GLY A 49 6.29 29.40 -6.73
N SER A 50 7.51 28.94 -7.02
CA SER A 50 7.98 28.72 -8.40
C SER A 50 7.34 27.52 -9.11
N GLY A 51 6.74 26.59 -8.38
CA GLY A 51 6.24 25.31 -8.87
C GLY A 51 7.33 24.34 -9.33
N ARG A 52 8.61 24.71 -9.22
CA ARG A 52 9.76 23.92 -9.68
C ARG A 52 10.29 23.08 -8.53
N ILE A 53 10.38 21.77 -8.72
CA ILE A 53 10.92 20.86 -7.71
C ILE A 53 12.43 21.08 -7.60
N ASN A 54 12.92 21.25 -6.38
CA ASN A 54 14.34 21.32 -6.05
C ASN A 54 15.01 19.97 -6.33
N PRO A 55 16.06 19.87 -7.17
CA PRO A 55 16.74 18.60 -7.42
C PRO A 55 17.35 17.95 -6.17
N GLU A 56 17.77 18.73 -5.17
CA GLU A 56 18.33 18.22 -3.93
C GLU A 56 17.29 17.48 -3.06
N PHE A 57 16.01 17.79 -3.23
CA PHE A 57 14.92 17.10 -2.56
C PHE A 57 14.96 15.58 -2.83
N TRP A 58 15.15 15.21 -4.10
CA TRP A 58 15.17 13.80 -4.54
C TRP A 58 16.33 13.01 -3.96
N LYS A 59 17.41 13.68 -3.55
CA LYS A 59 18.56 13.04 -2.91
C LYS A 59 18.33 12.79 -1.41
N LYS A 60 17.38 13.50 -0.79
CA LYS A 60 17.09 13.40 0.64
C LYS A 60 15.88 12.53 0.96
N ILE A 61 14.85 12.57 0.14
CA ILE A 61 13.65 11.78 0.39
C ILE A 61 13.98 10.28 0.26
N PRO A 62 13.58 9.43 1.22
CA PRO A 62 13.77 7.99 1.09
C PRO A 62 13.01 7.44 -0.13
N MET A 63 13.73 6.77 -1.04
CA MET A 63 13.23 6.26 -2.31
C MET A 63 13.52 4.76 -2.48
N ASN A 64 13.00 4.20 -3.56
CA ASN A 64 13.02 2.76 -3.86
C ASN A 64 14.44 2.18 -3.82
N TYR A 65 14.58 1.05 -3.16
CA TYR A 65 15.82 0.28 -3.08
C TYR A 65 15.75 -0.92 -4.04
N PRO A 66 16.65 -1.04 -5.02
CA PRO A 66 16.74 -2.24 -5.84
C PRO A 66 17.19 -3.40 -4.96
N VAL A 67 16.43 -4.49 -4.98
CA VAL A 67 16.66 -5.67 -4.15
C VAL A 67 16.32 -6.94 -4.92
N GLU A 68 16.85 -8.06 -4.42
CA GLU A 68 16.46 -9.41 -4.82
C GLU A 68 15.88 -10.13 -3.59
N GLY A 69 14.87 -10.98 -3.78
CA GLY A 69 14.14 -11.57 -2.67
C GLY A 69 12.98 -12.45 -3.15
N ALA A 70 12.42 -13.21 -2.21
CA ALA A 70 11.29 -14.09 -2.44
C ALA A 70 10.49 -14.30 -1.15
N SER A 71 9.20 -14.59 -1.31
CA SER A 71 8.31 -14.99 -0.22
C SER A 71 7.47 -16.19 -0.66
N ALA A 72 7.07 -17.02 0.30
CA ALA A 72 6.22 -18.17 0.06
C ALA A 72 5.21 -18.35 1.20
N PHE A 73 4.10 -18.99 0.89
CA PHE A 73 3.07 -19.37 1.85
C PHE A 73 2.53 -20.76 1.51
N ILE A 74 1.98 -21.44 2.52
CA ILE A 74 1.38 -22.77 2.38
C ILE A 74 -0.12 -22.61 2.63
N VAL A 75 -0.93 -23.07 1.69
CA VAL A 75 -2.39 -23.09 1.80
C VAL A 75 -2.85 -24.53 2.00
N VAL A 76 -3.72 -24.74 2.97
CA VAL A 76 -4.35 -26.03 3.29
C VAL A 76 -5.86 -25.82 3.48
N PRO A 77 -6.68 -26.88 3.40
CA PRO A 77 -8.08 -26.81 3.82
C PRO A 77 -8.22 -26.27 5.24
N ALA A 78 -9.23 -25.41 5.47
CA ALA A 78 -9.39 -24.69 6.74
C ALA A 78 -9.59 -25.62 7.94
N ASP A 79 -10.27 -26.75 7.74
CA ASP A 79 -10.49 -27.81 8.73
C ASP A 79 -9.22 -28.63 9.05
N GLU A 80 -8.22 -28.61 8.17
CA GLU A 80 -6.91 -29.24 8.39
C GLU A 80 -5.87 -28.28 8.99
N ALA A 81 -6.12 -26.97 9.01
CA ALA A 81 -5.11 -25.97 9.32
C ALA A 81 -4.45 -26.15 10.70
N LYS A 82 -5.21 -26.66 11.68
CA LYS A 82 -4.73 -26.95 13.04
C LYS A 82 -3.75 -28.12 13.13
N ALA A 83 -3.66 -28.97 12.10
CA ALA A 83 -2.62 -29.98 12.02
C ALA A 83 -1.23 -29.39 11.75
N TYR A 84 -1.16 -28.16 11.21
CA TYR A 84 0.09 -27.52 10.79
C TYR A 84 0.48 -26.32 11.67
N THR A 85 -0.47 -25.66 12.33
CA THR A 85 -0.19 -24.49 13.17
C THR A 85 -1.29 -24.22 14.20
N ASP A 86 -0.91 -23.70 15.37
CA ASP A 86 -1.85 -23.23 16.38
C ASP A 86 -2.54 -21.91 16.00
N LYS A 87 -1.92 -21.10 15.13
CA LYS A 87 -2.39 -19.77 14.70
C LYS A 87 -2.62 -19.73 13.18
N PRO A 88 -3.61 -20.49 12.65
CA PRO A 88 -3.96 -20.41 11.23
C PRO A 88 -4.55 -19.02 10.92
N ILE A 89 -4.31 -18.55 9.69
CA ILE A 89 -4.93 -17.33 9.14
C ILE A 89 -5.74 -17.77 7.93
N TYR A 90 -6.98 -17.33 7.85
CA TYR A 90 -7.95 -17.78 6.85
C TYR A 90 -8.04 -16.80 5.68
N LEU A 91 -8.14 -17.36 4.47
CA LEU A 91 -8.43 -16.61 3.26
C LEU A 91 -9.95 -16.61 3.05
N ASP A 92 -10.58 -15.47 3.33
CA ASP A 92 -12.03 -15.33 3.31
C ASP A 92 -12.54 -14.72 1.99
N GLY A 93 -11.66 -14.04 1.26
CA GLY A 93 -11.98 -13.47 -0.04
C GLY A 93 -10.74 -13.32 -0.90
N ILE A 94 -10.89 -13.60 -2.19
CA ILE A 94 -9.84 -13.39 -3.19
C ILE A 94 -10.49 -13.00 -4.52
N SER A 95 -9.95 -11.96 -5.15
CA SER A 95 -10.44 -11.46 -6.42
C SER A 95 -9.26 -11.03 -7.29
N TYR A 96 -9.42 -11.19 -8.60
CA TYR A 96 -8.50 -10.67 -9.60
C TYR A 96 -9.31 -9.99 -10.70
N LYS A 97 -8.93 -8.77 -11.04
CA LYS A 97 -9.54 -7.96 -12.10
C LYS A 97 -8.46 -7.46 -13.04
N CYS A 98 -8.79 -7.47 -14.32
CA CYS A 98 -7.93 -6.92 -15.36
C CYS A 98 -8.71 -5.94 -16.24
N ASN A 99 -7.98 -4.99 -16.80
CA ASN A 99 -8.41 -4.09 -17.85
C ASN A 99 -7.29 -4.04 -18.93
N ASN A 100 -7.45 -3.16 -19.92
CA ASN A 100 -6.46 -3.01 -20.98
C ASN A 100 -5.15 -2.40 -20.44
N HIS A 101 -4.03 -3.10 -20.68
CA HIS A 101 -2.67 -2.67 -20.30
C HIS A 101 -2.19 -1.38 -20.96
N LEU A 102 -2.85 -0.93 -22.03
CA LEU A 102 -2.53 0.33 -22.66
C LEU A 102 -3.08 1.48 -21.81
N LEU A 103 -2.21 2.21 -21.11
CA LEU A 103 -2.60 3.35 -20.27
C LEU A 103 -3.43 4.41 -21.02
N SER A 104 -3.18 4.60 -22.32
CA SER A 104 -3.97 5.50 -23.14
C SER A 104 -5.43 5.07 -23.34
N SER A 105 -5.78 3.82 -23.05
CA SER A 105 -7.17 3.38 -22.99
C SER A 105 -7.90 3.88 -21.75
N GLN A 106 -7.16 4.30 -20.72
CA GLN A 106 -7.65 4.80 -19.44
C GLN A 106 -7.54 6.33 -19.32
N MET A 107 -6.65 6.96 -20.09
CA MET A 107 -6.52 8.41 -20.17
C MET A 107 -7.37 8.99 -21.31
N TYR A 108 -7.79 10.25 -21.18
CA TYR A 108 -8.41 11.12 -22.18
C TYR A 108 -7.59 11.24 -23.49
N TYR A 109 -7.42 10.13 -24.19
CA TYR A 109 -6.79 10.05 -25.50
C TYR A 109 -7.70 10.74 -26.51
N PRO A 110 -7.20 11.30 -27.63
CA PRO A 110 -8.01 12.01 -28.64
C PRO A 110 -8.93 11.07 -29.45
N VAL A 111 -9.51 10.06 -28.81
CA VAL A 111 -10.55 9.16 -29.28
C VAL A 111 -11.82 9.53 -28.49
N PRO A 112 -12.83 10.15 -29.11
CA PRO A 112 -14.03 10.65 -28.43
C PRO A 112 -14.76 9.63 -27.53
N ALA A 113 -14.67 8.33 -27.83
CA ALA A 113 -15.26 7.26 -27.01
C ALA A 113 -14.58 7.07 -25.64
N LEU A 114 -13.34 7.57 -25.46
CA LEU A 114 -12.54 7.45 -24.24
C LEU A 114 -12.51 8.75 -23.42
N ALA A 115 -13.15 9.82 -23.90
CA ALA A 115 -13.23 11.13 -23.24
C ALA A 115 -14.12 11.17 -21.97
N LYS A 116 -14.37 10.03 -21.32
CA LYS A 116 -15.17 9.94 -20.08
C LYS A 116 -14.39 9.31 -18.93
N TYR A 117 -13.16 8.87 -19.16
CA TYR A 117 -12.33 8.17 -18.18
C TYR A 117 -11.37 9.15 -17.52
N ASP A 118 -11.34 9.17 -16.19
CA ASP A 118 -10.38 9.94 -15.39
C ASP A 118 -9.16 9.07 -15.09
N ALA A 119 -7.95 9.62 -15.31
CA ALA A 119 -6.70 8.96 -14.98
C ALA A 119 -6.45 8.80 -13.47
N ALA A 120 -7.39 9.25 -12.62
CA ALA A 120 -7.42 8.96 -11.19
C ALA A 120 -8.43 7.85 -10.82
N ASP A 121 -9.31 7.44 -11.75
CA ASP A 121 -10.39 6.47 -11.53
C ASP A 121 -9.98 5.07 -12.02
N PHE A 122 -9.18 4.39 -11.20
CA PHE A 122 -8.69 3.05 -11.51
C PHE A 122 -9.68 1.99 -11.02
N ALA A 123 -10.60 1.62 -11.91
CA ALA A 123 -11.66 0.66 -11.60
C ALA A 123 -11.17 -0.74 -11.19
N ALA A 124 -9.99 -1.19 -11.65
CA ALA A 124 -9.53 -2.56 -11.40
C ALA A 124 -9.29 -2.84 -9.89
N PRO A 125 -8.51 -2.03 -9.15
CA PRO A 125 -8.42 -2.13 -7.69
C PRO A 125 -9.75 -2.10 -6.96
N GLN A 126 -10.64 -1.16 -7.31
CA GLN A 126 -11.93 -1.02 -6.63
C GLN A 126 -12.82 -2.25 -6.83
N LEU A 127 -12.96 -2.72 -8.08
CA LEU A 127 -13.72 -3.93 -8.41
C LEU A 127 -13.12 -5.20 -7.79
N ALA A 128 -11.79 -5.24 -7.63
CA ALA A 128 -11.12 -6.34 -6.96
C ALA A 128 -11.49 -6.37 -5.48
N VAL A 129 -11.37 -5.23 -4.80
CA VAL A 129 -11.71 -5.09 -3.37
C VAL A 129 -13.19 -5.34 -3.12
N ASP A 130 -14.09 -4.79 -3.94
CA ASP A 130 -15.54 -5.01 -3.81
C ASP A 130 -15.90 -6.50 -3.81
N GLU A 131 -15.33 -7.25 -4.76
CA GLU A 131 -15.59 -8.68 -4.89
C GLU A 131 -14.96 -9.47 -3.73
N ALA A 132 -13.73 -9.12 -3.30
CA ALA A 132 -13.09 -9.76 -2.17
C ALA A 132 -13.84 -9.49 -0.85
N TYR A 133 -14.32 -8.27 -0.63
CA TYR A 133 -15.16 -7.90 0.51
C TYR A 133 -16.50 -8.65 0.48
N ARG A 134 -17.13 -8.77 -0.70
CA ARG A 134 -18.37 -9.53 -0.89
C ARG A 134 -18.19 -11.01 -0.55
N MET A 135 -17.09 -11.62 -0.99
CA MET A 135 -16.75 -13.01 -0.66
C MET A 135 -16.53 -13.21 0.84
N ALA A 136 -15.73 -12.33 1.44
CA ALA A 136 -15.38 -12.38 2.86
C ALA A 136 -16.50 -11.90 3.80
N LYS A 137 -17.58 -11.32 3.25
CA LYS A 137 -18.68 -10.69 3.99
C LYS A 137 -18.19 -9.60 4.97
N VAL A 138 -17.16 -8.86 4.57
CA VAL A 138 -16.62 -7.73 5.34
C VAL A 138 -17.05 -6.41 4.75
N LYS A 139 -17.09 -5.37 5.58
CA LYS A 139 -17.26 -3.98 5.15
C LYS A 139 -15.95 -3.23 5.36
N PRO A 140 -15.73 -2.08 4.69
CA PRO A 140 -14.50 -1.30 4.86
C PRO A 140 -14.22 -0.95 6.33
N LYS A 141 -15.28 -0.70 7.11
CA LYS A 141 -15.15 -0.40 8.54
C LYS A 141 -14.60 -1.54 9.39
N ASP A 142 -14.71 -2.79 8.91
CA ASP A 142 -14.29 -3.99 9.63
C ASP A 142 -12.80 -4.30 9.41
N VAL A 143 -12.16 -3.63 8.43
CA VAL A 143 -10.74 -3.79 8.13
C VAL A 143 -9.89 -3.04 9.15
N ASP A 144 -8.93 -3.75 9.73
CA ASP A 144 -8.07 -3.22 10.78
C ASP A 144 -6.74 -2.68 10.24
N PHE A 145 -6.19 -3.28 9.17
CA PHE A 145 -4.98 -2.82 8.51
C PHE A 145 -4.95 -3.28 7.04
N SER A 146 -4.05 -2.72 6.24
CA SER A 146 -3.93 -3.09 4.83
C SER A 146 -2.49 -3.19 4.34
N GLU A 147 -2.28 -4.00 3.32
CA GLU A 147 -1.04 -4.03 2.55
C GLU A 147 -1.41 -3.71 1.11
N VAL A 148 -1.00 -2.55 0.59
CA VAL A 148 -1.41 -2.13 -0.75
C VAL A 148 -0.20 -2.09 -1.68
N PHE A 149 -0.40 -1.73 -2.94
CA PHE A 149 0.73 -1.51 -3.83
C PHE A 149 1.20 -0.06 -3.73
N GLU A 150 2.13 0.20 -2.81
CA GLU A 150 2.64 1.55 -2.53
C GLU A 150 4.10 1.75 -2.97
N SER A 151 4.35 1.72 -4.28
CA SER A 151 5.66 2.09 -4.82
C SER A 151 5.83 3.61 -4.99
N HIS A 152 4.74 4.33 -5.30
CA HIS A 152 4.74 5.78 -5.59
C HIS A 152 3.39 6.41 -5.18
N VAL A 153 3.30 7.74 -5.11
CA VAL A 153 2.03 8.44 -4.83
C VAL A 153 0.95 8.09 -5.86
N SER A 154 1.33 7.91 -7.12
CA SER A 154 0.43 7.48 -8.19
C SER A 154 -0.16 6.09 -7.98
N SER A 155 0.49 5.23 -7.19
CA SER A 155 0.00 3.87 -6.93
C SER A 155 -0.72 3.77 -5.59
N ILE A 156 -0.18 4.37 -4.52
CA ILE A 156 -0.81 4.29 -3.19
C ILE A 156 -2.18 4.97 -3.16
N ILE A 157 -2.37 6.11 -3.85
CA ILE A 157 -3.65 6.81 -3.83
C ILE A 157 -4.79 5.91 -4.33
N PRO A 158 -4.73 5.32 -5.54
CA PRO A 158 -5.81 4.48 -6.01
C PRO A 158 -5.96 3.17 -5.24
N THR A 159 -4.86 2.51 -4.82
CA THR A 159 -4.98 1.26 -4.05
C THR A 159 -5.50 1.48 -2.64
N LEU A 160 -5.12 2.59 -1.99
CA LEU A 160 -5.65 2.98 -0.69
C LEU A 160 -7.11 3.42 -0.81
N GLN A 161 -7.48 4.16 -1.85
CA GLN A 161 -8.88 4.52 -2.14
C GLN A 161 -9.75 3.28 -2.36
N ALA A 162 -9.22 2.28 -3.06
CA ALA A 162 -9.92 1.01 -3.32
C ALA A 162 -10.29 0.24 -2.05
N THR A 163 -9.54 0.42 -0.94
CA THR A 163 -9.91 -0.16 0.37
C THR A 163 -11.24 0.36 0.90
N GLN A 164 -11.72 1.51 0.37
CA GLN A 164 -12.94 2.22 0.77
C GLN A 164 -12.94 2.68 2.23
N VAL A 165 -11.77 2.72 2.89
CA VAL A 165 -11.64 3.27 4.24
C VAL A 165 -11.48 4.80 4.21
N PRO A 166 -10.60 5.38 3.36
CA PRO A 166 -10.70 6.80 3.05
C PRO A 166 -11.98 7.04 2.24
N GLU A 167 -12.67 8.13 2.54
CA GLU A 167 -13.75 8.63 1.69
C GLU A 167 -13.25 8.89 0.26
N GLU A 168 -14.16 8.85 -0.72
CA GLU A 168 -13.85 9.08 -2.13
C GLU A 168 -13.13 10.43 -2.33
N GLY A 169 -11.97 10.40 -2.97
CA GLY A 169 -11.15 11.58 -3.22
C GLY A 169 -10.42 12.11 -1.98
N LYS A 170 -10.45 11.39 -0.84
CA LYS A 170 -9.79 11.81 0.41
C LYS A 170 -8.52 11.05 0.75
N ALA A 171 -8.09 10.07 -0.04
CA ALA A 171 -6.88 9.28 0.23
C ALA A 171 -5.61 10.14 0.51
N ALA A 172 -5.41 11.24 -0.24
CA ALA A 172 -4.28 12.15 -0.03
C ALA A 172 -4.33 12.83 1.35
N GLN A 173 -5.51 13.32 1.74
CA GLN A 173 -5.74 13.95 3.03
C GLN A 173 -5.62 12.93 4.17
N PHE A 174 -6.18 11.74 3.98
CA PHE A 174 -6.11 10.62 4.92
C PHE A 174 -4.64 10.26 5.24
N ILE A 175 -3.76 10.24 4.24
CA ILE A 175 -2.32 10.04 4.45
C ILE A 175 -1.72 11.19 5.25
N ILE A 176 -1.98 12.45 4.85
CA ILE A 176 -1.43 13.65 5.50
C ILE A 176 -1.81 13.71 6.98
N GLU A 177 -3.03 13.31 7.33
CA GLU A 177 -3.58 13.27 8.69
C GLU A 177 -3.11 12.09 9.52
N GLY A 178 -2.25 11.22 8.97
CA GLY A 178 -1.70 10.06 9.68
C GLY A 178 -2.59 8.84 9.66
N GLY A 179 -3.60 8.78 8.79
CA GLY A 179 -4.52 7.64 8.70
C GLY A 179 -3.84 6.30 8.41
N ILE A 180 -2.68 6.31 7.77
CA ILE A 180 -1.86 5.12 7.47
C ILE A 180 -0.78 4.80 8.51
N ALA A 181 -0.65 5.59 9.58
CA ALA A 181 0.30 5.34 10.65
C ALA A 181 -0.09 4.11 11.48
N ILE A 182 0.82 3.62 12.33
CA ILE A 182 0.61 2.39 13.12
C ILE A 182 -0.56 2.51 14.11
N ASP A 183 -0.82 3.73 14.57
CA ASP A 183 -1.93 4.15 15.42
C ASP A 183 -3.03 4.91 14.65
N GLY A 184 -2.91 4.95 13.33
CA GLY A 184 -3.88 5.55 12.43
C GLY A 184 -5.14 4.70 12.26
N ARG A 185 -6.11 5.21 11.49
CA ARG A 185 -7.37 4.50 11.22
C ARG A 185 -7.18 3.20 10.43
N LEU A 186 -6.19 3.17 9.52
CA LEU A 186 -5.88 2.00 8.71
C LEU A 186 -4.36 1.93 8.52
N PRO A 187 -3.61 1.37 9.48
CA PRO A 187 -2.20 1.06 9.31
C PRO A 187 -1.97 0.36 7.98
N THR A 188 -1.11 0.93 7.14
CA THR A 188 -0.94 0.50 5.75
C THR A 188 0.52 0.39 5.38
N GLY A 189 0.92 -0.67 4.68
CA GLY A 189 2.32 -0.87 4.27
C GLY A 189 3.22 -1.15 5.47
N THR A 190 2.75 -1.98 6.40
CA THR A 190 3.39 -2.17 7.72
C THR A 190 4.73 -2.88 7.62
N ASP A 191 5.02 -3.52 6.48
CA ASP A 191 6.33 -4.05 6.11
C ASP A 191 7.36 -2.95 5.77
N GLY A 192 6.92 -1.74 5.42
CA GLY A 192 7.72 -0.65 4.86
C GLY A 192 7.32 -0.26 3.44
N GLY A 193 6.42 -1.00 2.81
CA GLY A 193 5.93 -0.80 1.47
C GLY A 193 6.97 -0.99 0.37
N ARG A 194 6.52 -1.17 -0.87
CA ARG A 194 7.38 -1.59 -2.00
C ARG A 194 8.47 -0.57 -2.31
N GLY A 195 8.26 0.68 -1.91
CA GLY A 195 9.23 1.74 -2.05
C GLY A 195 10.33 1.79 -0.98
N ILE A 196 10.22 1.09 0.16
CA ILE A 196 11.25 1.12 1.22
C ILE A 196 11.61 -0.28 1.74
N PHE A 197 10.64 -1.20 1.88
CA PHE A 197 10.90 -2.61 2.15
C PHE A 197 11.84 -3.20 1.10
N GLY A 198 11.54 -2.90 -0.16
CA GLY A 198 12.22 -3.45 -1.34
C GLY A 198 11.16 -3.88 -2.37
N MET A 199 11.51 -3.79 -3.66
CA MET A 199 10.60 -4.18 -4.74
C MET A 199 11.17 -5.35 -5.54
N THR A 200 10.50 -6.49 -5.46
CA THR A 200 10.82 -7.74 -6.14
C THR A 200 9.57 -8.15 -6.92
N SER A 201 9.57 -7.89 -8.23
CA SER A 201 8.35 -7.95 -9.07
C SER A 201 7.52 -9.23 -8.92
N GLY A 202 8.14 -10.36 -8.61
CA GLY A 202 7.45 -11.64 -8.43
C GLY A 202 6.92 -11.91 -7.01
N SER A 203 7.38 -11.17 -5.99
CA SER A 203 6.99 -11.41 -4.59
C SER A 203 6.21 -10.27 -3.94
N ASN A 204 6.12 -9.09 -4.56
CA ASN A 204 5.51 -7.90 -3.97
C ASN A 204 4.17 -8.17 -3.25
N GLU A 205 3.22 -8.85 -3.91
CA GLU A 205 1.92 -9.15 -3.33
C GLU A 205 1.99 -10.25 -2.25
N SER A 206 2.85 -11.25 -2.44
CA SER A 206 3.06 -12.31 -1.44
C SER A 206 3.82 -11.84 -0.21
N ASP A 207 4.64 -10.79 -0.31
CA ASP A 207 5.25 -10.10 0.83
C ASP A 207 4.17 -9.44 1.70
N GLY A 208 3.15 -8.85 1.07
CA GLY A 208 1.99 -8.29 1.78
C GLY A 208 1.15 -9.37 2.48
N ILE A 209 1.03 -10.55 1.88
CA ILE A 209 0.40 -11.72 2.55
C ILE A 209 1.23 -12.14 3.76
N TYR A 210 2.56 -12.23 3.61
CA TYR A 210 3.46 -12.58 4.71
C TYR A 210 3.35 -11.57 5.86
N GLU A 211 3.41 -10.26 5.57
CA GLU A 211 3.28 -9.20 6.56
C GLU A 211 1.93 -9.32 7.29
N ALA A 212 0.83 -9.50 6.54
CA ALA A 212 -0.49 -9.67 7.14
C ALA A 212 -0.55 -10.87 8.08
N VAL A 213 0.06 -12.00 7.71
CA VAL A 213 0.11 -13.19 8.56
C VAL A 213 0.88 -12.92 9.85
N ILE A 214 2.05 -12.28 9.79
CA ILE A 214 2.82 -12.00 11.02
C ILE A 214 2.12 -10.96 11.91
N GLN A 215 1.44 -9.97 11.32
CA GLN A 215 0.62 -9.00 12.05
C GLN A 215 -0.51 -9.71 12.81
N MET A 216 -1.29 -10.56 12.12
CA MET A 216 -2.40 -11.29 12.75
C MET A 216 -1.93 -12.31 13.81
N ARG A 217 -0.70 -12.83 13.66
CA ARG A 217 -0.10 -13.76 14.63
C ARG A 217 0.52 -13.08 15.86
N GLY A 218 0.65 -11.76 15.86
CA GLY A 218 1.29 -11.01 16.94
C GLY A 218 2.82 -11.06 16.88
N GLU A 219 3.39 -11.19 15.69
CA GLU A 219 4.80 -11.49 15.45
C GLU A 219 5.55 -10.33 14.75
N ALA A 220 4.90 -9.18 14.54
CA ALA A 220 5.48 -8.04 13.84
C ALA A 220 6.35 -7.11 14.74
N GLY A 221 6.52 -7.45 16.01
CA GLY A 221 7.40 -6.74 16.94
C GLY A 221 7.00 -5.28 17.15
N VAL A 222 7.93 -4.35 16.92
CA VAL A 222 7.69 -2.89 17.11
C VAL A 222 6.64 -2.33 16.14
N ARG A 223 6.40 -3.02 15.01
CA ARG A 223 5.43 -2.61 13.99
C ARG A 223 4.07 -3.29 14.16
N GLN A 224 3.84 -3.93 15.30
CA GLN A 224 2.62 -4.68 15.58
C GLN A 224 1.39 -3.76 15.57
N VAL A 225 0.45 -4.03 14.67
CA VAL A 225 -0.83 -3.35 14.64
C VAL A 225 -1.63 -3.70 15.90
N PRO A 226 -2.22 -2.71 16.62
CA PRO A 226 -2.93 -2.95 17.87
C PRO A 226 -4.12 -3.93 17.74
N LYS A 227 -4.84 -3.86 16.63
CA LYS A 227 -5.92 -4.78 16.27
C LYS A 227 -5.62 -5.36 14.88
N ALA A 228 -5.48 -6.67 14.77
CA ALA A 228 -5.09 -7.33 13.53
C ALA A 228 -5.93 -8.59 13.33
N ASP A 229 -7.25 -8.42 13.19
CA ASP A 229 -8.18 -9.53 12.99
C ASP A 229 -8.61 -9.67 11.53
N VAL A 230 -8.74 -8.54 10.81
CA VAL A 230 -9.13 -8.48 9.40
C VAL A 230 -8.18 -7.58 8.63
N SER A 231 -7.61 -8.09 7.54
CA SER A 231 -6.80 -7.31 6.62
C SER A 231 -7.30 -7.36 5.19
N VAL A 232 -6.92 -6.35 4.41
CA VAL A 232 -7.02 -6.38 2.96
C VAL A 232 -5.64 -6.19 2.34
N ILE A 233 -5.30 -7.06 1.38
CA ILE A 233 -4.12 -6.90 0.53
C ILE A 233 -4.61 -6.46 -0.84
N VAL A 234 -4.05 -5.39 -1.40
CA VAL A 234 -4.42 -4.84 -2.72
C VAL A 234 -3.18 -4.75 -3.62
N GLY A 235 -3.03 -5.73 -4.49
CA GLY A 235 -1.96 -5.79 -5.50
C GLY A 235 -2.32 -4.99 -6.76
N MET A 236 -1.30 -4.52 -7.48
CA MET A 236 -1.47 -3.73 -8.69
C MET A 236 -0.30 -3.92 -9.64
N GLN A 237 -0.58 -4.22 -10.90
CA GLN A 237 0.43 -4.49 -11.93
C GLN A 237 0.06 -3.87 -13.28
N GLY A 238 1.09 -3.56 -14.08
CA GLY A 238 0.95 -3.10 -15.45
C GLY A 238 0.20 -1.78 -15.59
N GLU A 239 0.68 -0.73 -14.92
CA GLU A 239 0.07 0.62 -14.95
C GLU A 239 -1.43 0.59 -14.64
N MET A 240 -1.78 -0.01 -13.49
CA MET A 240 -3.16 -0.12 -13.00
C MET A 240 -4.10 -0.99 -13.85
N ALA A 241 -3.53 -1.79 -14.75
CA ALA A 241 -4.33 -2.67 -15.58
C ALA A 241 -4.77 -3.96 -14.91
N SER A 242 -3.95 -4.49 -14.01
CA SER A 242 -4.27 -5.71 -13.26
C SER A 242 -4.26 -5.41 -11.77
N SER A 243 -5.26 -5.92 -11.05
CA SER A 243 -5.30 -5.84 -9.60
C SER A 243 -5.84 -7.12 -8.99
N ALA A 244 -5.21 -7.53 -7.89
CA ALA A 244 -5.68 -8.61 -7.04
C ALA A 244 -6.04 -8.03 -5.68
N ALA A 245 -7.11 -8.54 -5.07
CA ALA A 245 -7.47 -8.22 -3.70
C ALA A 245 -7.63 -9.51 -2.90
N ILE A 246 -7.08 -9.56 -1.69
CA ILE A 246 -7.19 -10.68 -0.76
C ILE A 246 -7.66 -10.15 0.59
N VAL A 247 -8.65 -10.81 1.18
CA VAL A 247 -9.07 -10.56 2.56
C VAL A 247 -8.63 -11.74 3.40
N LEU A 248 -7.83 -11.45 4.43
CA LEU A 248 -7.41 -12.43 5.43
C LEU A 248 -8.14 -12.18 6.75
N ARG A 249 -8.38 -13.25 7.51
CA ARG A 249 -8.99 -13.19 8.83
C ARG A 249 -8.28 -14.10 9.83
N ARG A 250 -8.17 -13.65 11.08
CA ARG A 250 -7.58 -14.42 12.18
C ARG A 250 -8.47 -15.56 12.69
N ASN A 251 -9.80 -15.43 12.64
CA ASN A 251 -10.80 -16.44 13.03
C ASN A 251 -12.11 -16.30 12.26
#